data_AF-A0A519DHS7-F1
#
_entry.id   AF-A0A519DHS7-F1
#
_cell.length_a   1.000
_cell.length_b   1.000
_cell.length_c   1.000
_cell.angle_alpha   90.00
_cell.angle_beta   90.00
_cell.angle_gamma   90.00
#
_symmetry.space_group_name_H-M   'P 1'
#
loop_
_entity.id
_entity.type
_entity.pdbx_description
1 polymer ?
#
loop_
_entity_poly.entity_id
_entity_poly.type
_entity_poly.pdbx_seq_one_letter_code
_entity_poly.pdbx_strand_id
1 'polypeptide(L)'
;MRVRNWLFSHFHAAARAHGFEEYDAPVLESEELYTRKQGEEIVGQLYNFEDKGGRAVALRPEMTPSLARMVMARAGALALPIKWYSIPQCWRYERTQRGRGREHYQWNV
;
A
#
# COMPACT_ATOMS: atom_id res chain seq x y z
N MET A 1 8.03 11.75 16.67
CA MET A 1 7.42 10.39 16.72
C MET A 1 6.15 10.28 17.59
N ARG A 2 6.06 10.95 18.75
CA ARG A 2 4.92 10.82 19.70
C ARG A 2 3.53 10.91 19.06
N VAL A 3 3.27 11.93 18.24
CA VAL A 3 1.95 12.15 17.59
C VAL A 3 1.60 11.01 16.62
N ARG A 4 2.57 10.54 15.82
CA ARG A 4 2.38 9.42 14.91
C ARG A 4 2.03 8.14 15.67
N ASN A 5 2.77 7.83 16.72
CA ASN A 5 2.53 6.64 17.53
C ASN A 5 1.17 6.69 18.22
N TRP A 6 0.77 7.87 18.73
CA TRP A 6 -0.58 8.09 19.26
C TRP A 6 -1.65 7.86 18.18
N LEU A 7 -1.47 8.39 16.96
CA LEU A 7 -2.45 8.19 15.89
C LEU A 7 -2.56 6.71 15.50
N PHE A 8 -1.43 6.02 15.31
CA PHE A 8 -1.41 4.61 14.91
C PHE A 8 -2.02 3.72 16.00
N SER A 9 -1.80 4.01 17.28
CA SER A 9 -2.43 3.23 18.35
C SER A 9 -3.96 3.31 18.29
N HIS A 10 -4.52 4.44 17.87
CA HIS A 10 -5.97 4.59 17.69
C HIS A 10 -6.47 3.84 16.44
N PHE A 11 -5.73 3.84 15.33
CA PHE A 11 -6.06 3.02 14.16
C PHE A 11 -6.06 1.53 14.49
N HIS A 12 -5.01 1.05 15.16
CA HIS A 12 -4.94 -0.33 15.64
C HIS A 12 -6.09 -0.69 16.59
N ALA A 13 -6.43 0.20 17.53
CA ALA A 13 -7.52 -0.04 18.47
C ALA A 13 -8.88 -0.13 17.76
N ALA A 14 -9.16 0.78 16.83
CA ALA A 14 -10.40 0.79 16.05
C ALA A 14 -10.51 -0.47 15.18
N ALA A 15 -9.46 -0.81 14.42
CA ALA A 15 -9.47 -1.99 13.55
C ALA A 15 -9.72 -3.29 14.33
N ARG A 16 -9.02 -3.50 15.46
CA ARG A 16 -9.22 -4.67 16.32
C ARG A 16 -10.60 -4.71 16.96
N ALA A 17 -11.14 -3.57 17.41
CA ALA A 17 -12.49 -3.51 17.97
C ALA A 17 -13.57 -3.94 16.95
N HIS A 18 -13.28 -3.81 15.66
CA HIS A 18 -14.14 -4.27 14.58
C HIS A 18 -13.72 -5.62 13.98
N GLY A 19 -12.80 -6.36 14.59
CA GLY A 19 -12.41 -7.70 14.14
C GLY A 19 -11.64 -7.72 12.81
N PHE A 20 -10.89 -6.65 12.50
CA PHE A 20 -9.93 -6.67 11.41
C PHE A 20 -8.60 -7.28 11.87
N GLU A 21 -7.99 -8.08 11.00
CA GLU A 21 -6.65 -8.64 11.19
C GLU A 21 -5.62 -7.77 10.46
N GLU A 22 -4.45 -7.60 11.06
CA GLU A 22 -3.40 -6.78 10.46
C GLU A 22 -2.66 -7.56 9.37
N TYR A 23 -2.38 -6.91 8.25
CA TYR A 23 -1.49 -7.43 7.21
C TYR A 23 -0.46 -6.39 6.81
N ASP A 24 0.61 -6.86 6.18
CA ASP A 24 1.59 -6.01 5.51
C ASP A 24 2.05 -6.67 4.20
N ALA A 25 2.68 -5.87 3.35
CA ALA A 25 3.27 -6.28 2.08
C ALA A 25 4.62 -5.57 1.89
N PRO A 26 5.47 -6.04 0.96
CA PRO A 26 6.65 -5.28 0.57
C PRO A 26 6.31 -3.85 0.12
N VAL A 27 7.18 -2.89 0.45
CA VAL A 27 7.05 -1.51 -0.07
C VAL A 27 7.44 -1.41 -1.55
N LEU A 28 8.28 -2.34 -2.01
CA LEU A 28 8.73 -2.46 -3.39
C LEU A 28 8.00 -3.63 -4.06
N GLU A 29 7.30 -3.34 -5.15
CA GLU A 29 6.51 -4.30 -5.93
C GLU A 29 6.82 -4.15 -7.42
N SER A 30 6.38 -5.10 -8.24
CA SER A 30 6.45 -4.97 -9.71
C SER A 30 5.70 -3.71 -10.15
N GLU A 31 6.30 -2.91 -11.05
CA GLU A 31 5.63 -1.74 -11.62
C GLU A 31 4.29 -2.10 -12.29
N GLU A 32 4.26 -3.26 -12.96
CA GLU A 32 3.08 -3.79 -13.66
C GLU A 32 1.85 -3.89 -12.74
N LEU A 33 2.07 -4.12 -11.44
CA LEU A 33 1.00 -4.25 -10.45
C LEU A 33 0.14 -2.97 -10.36
N TYR A 34 0.74 -1.80 -10.60
CA TYR A 34 0.09 -0.50 -10.48
C TYR A 34 -0.38 0.06 -11.84
N THR A 35 0.28 -0.31 -12.93
CA THR A 35 -0.02 0.23 -14.26
C THR A 35 -1.16 -0.51 -14.96
N ARG A 36 -1.39 -1.79 -14.62
CA ARG A 36 -2.36 -2.68 -15.32
C ARG A 36 -3.80 -2.14 -15.43
N LYS A 37 -4.25 -1.24 -14.54
CA LYS A 37 -5.62 -0.69 -14.55
C LYS A 37 -5.70 0.84 -14.66
N GLN A 38 -4.58 1.56 -14.51
CA GLN A 38 -4.60 3.02 -14.35
C GLN A 38 -4.00 3.78 -15.57
N GLY A 39 -3.68 3.06 -16.66
CA GLY A 39 -3.13 3.65 -17.89
C GLY A 39 -1.67 4.08 -17.75
N GLU A 40 -1.09 4.65 -18.80
CA GLU A 40 0.32 5.11 -18.77
C GLU A 40 0.53 6.37 -17.91
N GLU A 41 -0.52 7.15 -17.67
CA GLU A 41 -0.44 8.41 -16.92
C GLU A 41 0.00 8.21 -15.46
N ILE A 42 -0.32 7.07 -14.85
CA ILE A 42 0.12 6.78 -13.47
C ILE A 42 1.63 6.61 -13.38
N VAL A 43 2.29 6.14 -14.45
CA VAL A 43 3.74 5.85 -14.44
C VAL A 43 4.51 7.12 -14.07
N GLY A 44 4.09 8.28 -14.60
CA GLY A 44 4.70 9.57 -14.28
C GLY A 44 4.54 10.00 -12.81
N GLN A 45 3.72 9.31 -12.03
CA GLN A 45 3.49 9.57 -10.61
C GLN A 45 4.07 8.47 -9.70
N LEU A 46 4.70 7.43 -10.26
CA LEU A 46 5.35 6.37 -9.50
C LEU A 46 6.81 6.72 -9.20
N TYR A 47 7.27 6.28 -8.04
CA TYR A 47 8.70 6.10 -7.80
C TYR A 47 9.12 4.73 -8.37
N ASN A 48 9.31 4.66 -9.69
CA ASN A 48 9.73 3.44 -10.38
C ASN A 48 11.21 3.51 -10.81
N PHE A 49 11.82 2.34 -10.94
CA PHE A 49 13.20 2.16 -11.38
C PHE A 49 13.44 0.72 -11.81
N GLU A 50 14.56 0.48 -12.49
CA GLU A 50 15.03 -0.88 -12.78
C GLU A 50 15.89 -1.41 -11.62
N ASP A 51 15.59 -2.63 -11.17
CA ASP A 51 16.43 -3.30 -10.19
C ASP A 51 17.71 -3.88 -10.82
N LYS A 52 18.57 -4.50 -10.00
CA LYS A 52 19.84 -5.10 -10.48
C LYS A 52 19.66 -6.24 -11.49
N GLY A 53 18.45 -6.78 -11.63
CA GLY A 53 18.09 -7.81 -12.60
C GLY A 53 17.38 -7.29 -13.84
N GLY A 54 17.28 -5.96 -14.01
CA GLY A 54 16.60 -5.34 -15.15
C GLY A 54 15.07 -5.44 -15.07
N ARG A 55 14.51 -5.62 -13.87
CA ARG A 55 13.05 -5.68 -13.68
C ARG A 55 12.51 -4.31 -13.30
N ALA A 56 11.42 -3.90 -13.93
CA ALA A 56 10.69 -2.68 -13.58
C ALA A 56 9.97 -2.86 -12.23
N VAL A 57 10.38 -2.07 -11.24
CA VAL A 57 9.82 -2.08 -9.89
C VAL A 57 9.41 -0.68 -9.48
N ALA A 58 8.44 -0.58 -8.57
CA ALA A 58 7.98 0.68 -8.02
C ALA A 58 7.82 0.62 -6.51
N LEU A 59 8.12 1.73 -5.84
CA LEU A 59 7.63 1.95 -4.47
C LEU A 59 6.10 2.12 -4.55
N ARG A 60 5.38 1.39 -3.70
CA ARG A 60 3.92 1.37 -3.72
C ARG A 60 3.30 2.77 -3.57
N PRO A 61 2.42 3.21 -4.50
CA PRO A 61 1.65 4.45 -4.37
C PRO A 61 0.41 4.30 -3.47
N GLU A 62 -0.07 3.07 -3.32
CA GLU A 62 -1.21 2.65 -2.51
C GLU A 62 -1.10 1.17 -2.15
N MET A 63 -1.93 0.70 -1.22
CA MET A 63 -1.86 -0.69 -0.71
C MET A 63 -2.81 -1.67 -1.43
N THR A 64 -3.89 -1.17 -2.04
CA THR A 64 -4.97 -2.00 -2.60
C THR A 64 -4.47 -3.04 -3.61
N PRO A 65 -3.56 -2.72 -4.55
CA PRO A 65 -3.04 -3.71 -5.50
C PRO A 65 -2.23 -4.83 -4.83
N SER A 66 -1.44 -4.51 -3.80
CA SER A 66 -0.71 -5.50 -3.00
C SER A 66 -1.66 -6.40 -2.21
N LEU A 67 -2.72 -5.84 -1.61
CA LEU A 67 -3.78 -6.62 -0.96
C LEU A 67 -4.45 -7.57 -1.95
N ALA A 68 -4.86 -7.07 -3.12
CA ALA A 68 -5.48 -7.89 -4.16
C ALA A 68 -4.56 -9.03 -4.60
N ARG A 69 -3.25 -8.76 -4.80
CA ARG A 69 -2.24 -9.77 -5.13
C ARG A 69 -2.17 -10.86 -4.05
N MET A 70 -2.15 -10.48 -2.77
CA MET A 70 -2.10 -11.42 -1.65
C MET A 70 -3.36 -12.29 -1.56
N VAL A 71 -4.55 -11.68 -1.70
CA VAL A 71 -5.83 -12.40 -1.67
C VAL A 71 -5.95 -13.36 -2.84
N MET A 72 -5.62 -12.91 -4.06
CA MET A 72 -5.64 -13.77 -5.25
C MET A 72 -4.66 -14.95 -5.15
N ALA A 73 -3.47 -14.74 -4.57
CA ALA A 73 -2.49 -15.80 -4.37
C ALA A 73 -2.94 -16.90 -3.41
N ARG A 74 -3.97 -16.65 -2.59
CA ARG A 74 -4.58 -17.62 -1.65
C ARG A 74 -6.06 -17.86 -1.93
N ALA A 75 -6.52 -17.54 -3.14
CA ALA A 75 -7.91 -17.72 -3.52
C ALA A 75 -8.33 -19.19 -3.31
N GLY A 76 -9.49 -19.40 -2.70
CA GLY A 76 -10.01 -20.73 -2.35
C GLY A 76 -9.49 -21.33 -1.05
N ALA A 77 -8.39 -20.81 -0.48
CA ALA A 77 -7.88 -21.22 0.84
C ALA A 77 -8.27 -20.26 1.97
N LEU A 78 -8.63 -19.02 1.64
CA LEU A 78 -9.05 -18.02 2.63
C LEU A 78 -10.52 -18.22 3.01
N ALA A 79 -10.79 -18.23 4.32
CA ALA A 79 -12.14 -18.13 4.84
C ALA A 79 -12.71 -16.73 4.55
N LEU A 80 -13.96 -16.67 4.10
CA LEU A 80 -14.67 -15.43 3.82
C LEU A 80 -15.74 -15.18 4.90
N PRO A 81 -16.05 -13.92 5.26
CA PRO A 81 -15.46 -12.68 4.73
C PRO A 81 -14.05 -12.39 5.28
N ILE A 82 -13.21 -11.76 4.46
CA ILE A 82 -11.88 -11.28 4.89
C ILE A 82 -12.03 -9.86 5.43
N LYS A 83 -11.46 -9.60 6.60
CA LYS A 83 -11.38 -8.26 7.21
C LYS A 83 -9.94 -7.95 7.56
N TRP A 84 -9.23 -7.29 6.65
CA TRP A 84 -7.81 -7.03 6.80
C TRP A 84 -7.53 -5.52 6.81
N TYR A 85 -6.63 -5.07 7.67
CA TYR A 85 -6.22 -3.66 7.75
C TYR A 85 -4.70 -3.52 7.72
N SER A 86 -4.21 -2.35 7.29
CA SER A 86 -2.78 -2.03 7.29
C SER A 86 -2.53 -0.54 7.46
N ILE A 87 -1.32 -0.17 7.90
CA ILE A 87 -0.88 1.23 8.01
C ILE A 87 0.45 1.43 7.25
N PRO A 88 0.51 1.14 5.93
CA PRO A 88 1.72 1.25 5.14
C PRO A 88 2.16 2.69 4.94
N GLN A 89 3.47 2.84 4.76
CA GLN A 89 4.03 3.99 4.06
C GLN A 89 3.84 3.83 2.55
N CYS A 90 3.33 4.87 1.89
CA CYS A 90 3.05 4.95 0.46
C CYS A 90 3.82 6.13 -0.15
N TRP A 91 4.18 6.01 -1.44
CA TRP A 91 5.11 6.90 -2.14
C TRP A 91 4.51 7.44 -3.42
N ARG A 92 4.64 8.74 -3.68
CA ARG A 92 4.14 9.40 -4.89
C ARG A 92 5.19 10.33 -5.48
N TYR A 93 5.50 10.16 -6.75
CA TYR A 93 6.37 11.05 -7.50
C TYR A 93 5.57 12.25 -8.00
N GLU A 94 5.50 13.29 -7.18
CA GLU A 94 4.73 14.49 -7.50
C GLU A 94 5.38 15.76 -6.97
N ARG A 95 4.94 16.90 -7.49
CA ARG A 95 5.28 18.20 -6.93
C ARG A 95 4.62 18.31 -5.55
N THR A 96 5.44 18.48 -4.52
CA THR A 96 4.95 18.63 -3.14
C THR A 96 4.06 19.86 -3.01
N GLN A 97 2.91 19.69 -2.36
CA GLN A 97 1.97 20.75 -2.02
C GLN A 97 1.67 20.68 -0.52
N ARG A 98 0.96 21.68 0.02
CA ARG A 98 0.57 21.67 1.43
C ARG A 98 -0.29 20.42 1.73
N GLY A 99 0.19 19.56 2.63
CA GLY A 99 -0.48 18.30 2.97
C GLY A 99 -0.27 17.16 1.98
N ARG A 100 0.51 17.37 0.91
CA ARG A 100 0.79 16.39 -0.14
C ARG A 100 2.30 16.24 -0.31
N GLY A 101 2.85 15.31 0.48
CA GLY A 101 4.26 14.92 0.45
C GLY A 101 4.54 13.80 -0.54
N ARG A 102 5.83 13.50 -0.75
CA ARG A 102 6.28 12.36 -1.59
C ARG A 102 6.15 11.01 -0.89
N GLU A 103 6.03 11.02 0.43
CA GLU A 103 5.67 9.87 1.25
C GLU A 103 4.59 10.26 2.26
N HIS A 104 3.75 9.30 2.63
CA HIS A 104 2.80 9.43 3.73
C HIS A 104 2.43 8.04 4.25
N TYR A 105 1.85 7.99 5.45
CA TYR A 105 1.22 6.78 5.96
C TYR A 105 -0.27 6.79 5.65
N GLN A 106 -0.79 5.66 5.22
CA GLN A 106 -2.20 5.49 4.87
C GLN A 106 -2.78 4.35 5.69
N TRP A 107 -3.84 4.61 6.46
CA TRP A 107 -4.61 3.54 7.10
C TRP A 107 -5.61 2.97 6.08
N ASN A 108 -5.52 1.66 5.82
CA ASN A 108 -6.39 0.91 4.93
C ASN A 108 -7.21 -0.08 5.76
N VAL A 109 -8.51 -0.20 5.46
CA VAL A 109 -9.48 -1.13 6.07
C VAL A 109 -10.33 -1.78 4.99
#